data_AF-A0A359LV90-F1
#
_entry.id   AF-A0A359LV90-F1
#
_cell.length_a   1.000
_cell.length_b   1.000
_cell.length_c   1.000
_cell.angle_alpha   90.00
_cell.angle_beta   90.00
_cell.angle_gamma   90.00
#
_symmetry.space_group_name_H-M   'P 1'
#
loop_
_entity.id
_entity.type
_entity.pdbx_description
1 polymer ?
#
loop_
_entity_poly.entity_id
_entity_poly.type
_entity_poly.pdbx_seq_one_letter_code
_entity_poly.pdbx_strand_id
1 'polypeptide(L)'
;MPCYISSNDNRFYVALEGQYGAVATVTAANRIPAVRLAAQQRVQKVERRDKTGSRTFPGLPAGLRKETAFELKTYMTAWTDQQSDPVHGPLMEGVLGGPGARWTGGTVESSADGRTVTFVAPHGLGAGQAVAFGGEI
;
A
#
# COMPACT_ATOMS: atom_id res chain seq x y z
N MET A 1 12.94 -37.13 14.56
CA MET A 1 12.64 -36.40 13.30
C MET A 1 13.06 -34.95 13.53
N PRO A 2 14.18 -34.49 12.97
CA PRO A 2 14.66 -33.14 13.23
C PRO A 2 13.76 -32.14 12.50
N CYS A 3 12.99 -31.36 13.26
CA CYS A 3 12.25 -30.23 12.73
C CYS A 3 13.23 -29.09 12.43
N TYR A 4 13.58 -28.92 11.16
CA TYR A 4 14.25 -27.70 10.72
C TYR A 4 13.25 -26.55 10.87
N ILE A 5 13.37 -25.77 11.95
CA ILE A 5 12.75 -24.45 11.99
C ILE A 5 13.55 -23.61 11.00
N SER A 6 13.09 -23.54 9.76
CA SER A 6 13.54 -22.53 8.81
C SER A 6 13.22 -21.18 9.45
N SER A 7 14.25 -20.48 9.92
CA SER A 7 14.17 -19.10 10.44
C SER A 7 13.72 -18.08 9.38
N ASN A 8 13.40 -18.53 8.17
CA ASN A 8 12.93 -17.74 7.04
C ASN A 8 11.43 -17.93 6.70
N ASP A 9 10.63 -18.71 7.45
CA ASP A 9 9.15 -18.67 7.28
C ASP A 9 8.55 -17.44 7.99
N ASN A 10 9.08 -16.25 7.68
CA ASN A 10 8.53 -15.00 8.18
C ASN A 10 7.15 -14.80 7.55
N ARG A 11 6.12 -14.84 8.38
CA ARG A 11 4.74 -14.60 7.96
C ARG A 11 4.41 -13.15 8.20
N PHE A 12 4.23 -12.42 7.11
CA PHE A 12 3.83 -11.03 7.13
C PHE A 12 2.32 -10.94 6.96
N TYR A 13 1.70 -10.11 7.78
CA TYR A 13 0.27 -9.87 7.76
C TYR A 13 0.04 -8.37 7.60
N VAL A 14 -0.99 -8.01 6.83
CA VAL A 14 -1.40 -6.62 6.68
C VAL A 14 -2.89 -6.51 6.97
N ALA A 15 -3.23 -5.59 7.85
CA ALA A 15 -4.60 -5.23 8.19
C ALA A 15 -4.71 -3.71 8.28
N LEU A 16 -5.87 -3.18 7.90
CA LEU A 16 -6.17 -1.77 8.02
C LEU A 16 -6.55 -1.45 9.47
N GLU A 17 -6.04 -0.34 10.00
CA GLU A 17 -6.54 0.23 11.25
C GLU A 17 -7.81 1.03 10.97
N GLY A 18 -8.92 0.70 11.64
CA GLY A 18 -10.16 1.47 11.51
C GLY A 18 -10.09 2.80 12.26
N GLN A 19 -9.33 2.86 13.34
CA GLN A 19 -8.99 4.05 14.12
C GLN A 19 -7.56 3.90 14.63
N TYR A 20 -6.89 5.02 14.89
CA TYR A 20 -5.52 5.01 15.41
C TYR A 20 -5.43 4.17 16.70
N GLY A 21 -4.61 3.12 16.67
CA GLY A 21 -4.43 2.20 17.80
C GLY A 21 -5.52 1.14 17.95
N ALA A 22 -6.49 1.06 17.04
CA ALA A 22 -7.54 0.04 17.00
C ALA A 22 -7.39 -0.84 15.74
N VAL A 23 -6.73 -1.98 15.92
CA VAL A 23 -6.48 -2.99 14.87
C VAL A 23 -7.52 -4.10 14.99
N ALA A 24 -8.22 -4.42 13.91
CA ALA A 24 -9.11 -5.58 13.86
C ALA A 24 -8.31 -6.90 13.99
N THR A 25 -8.98 -7.99 14.39
CA THR A 25 -8.31 -9.29 14.55
C THR A 25 -7.65 -9.75 13.25
N VAL A 26 -6.33 -9.90 13.27
CA VAL A 26 -5.55 -10.38 12.13
C VAL A 26 -5.73 -11.89 11.99
N THR A 27 -6.10 -12.34 10.79
CA THR A 27 -6.33 -13.76 10.48
C THR A 27 -5.36 -14.27 9.43
N ALA A 28 -5.44 -15.57 9.09
CA ALA A 28 -4.65 -16.16 8.02
C ALA A 28 -4.93 -15.51 6.64
N ALA A 29 -6.11 -14.93 6.44
CA ALA A 29 -6.48 -14.25 5.20
C ALA A 29 -5.68 -12.94 4.98
N ASN A 30 -5.13 -12.35 6.05
CA ASN A 30 -4.33 -11.12 5.97
C ASN A 30 -2.87 -11.36 5.53
N ARG A 31 -2.48 -12.62 5.26
CA ARG A 31 -1.10 -13.00 5.01
C ARG A 31 -0.65 -12.56 3.61
N ILE A 32 0.43 -11.79 3.53
CA ILE A 32 1.03 -11.37 2.27
C ILE A 32 2.28 -12.18 1.91
N PRO A 33 2.55 -12.43 0.61
CA PRO A 33 3.79 -13.06 0.13
C PRO A 33 4.97 -12.06 0.11
N ALA A 34 5.41 -11.61 1.29
CA ALA A 34 6.53 -10.69 1.41
C ALA A 34 7.89 -11.41 1.42
N VAL A 35 8.87 -10.77 0.78
CA VAL A 35 10.25 -11.27 0.64
C VAL A 35 11.15 -10.66 1.70
N ARG A 36 10.96 -9.38 2.00
CA ARG A 36 11.77 -8.64 2.96
C ARG A 36 11.00 -7.47 3.54
N LEU A 37 11.13 -7.29 4.84
CA LEU A 37 10.80 -6.04 5.53
C LEU A 37 12.08 -5.50 6.16
N ALA A 38 12.45 -4.27 5.84
CA ALA A 38 13.53 -3.54 6.51
C ALA A 38 12.92 -2.38 7.30
N ALA A 39 13.38 -2.20 8.53
CA ALA A 39 13.07 -1.04 9.35
C ALA A 39 14.39 -0.35 9.70
N GLN A 40 14.48 0.94 9.41
CA GLN A 40 15.64 1.75 9.75
C GLN A 40 15.19 2.95 10.57
N GLN A 41 15.77 3.09 11.77
CA GLN A 41 15.61 4.29 12.57
C GLN A 41 16.87 5.13 12.49
N ARG A 42 16.73 6.40 12.11
CA ARG A 42 17.81 7.39 12.12
C ARG A 42 17.42 8.56 13.00
N VAL A 43 18.40 9.14 13.68
CA VAL A 43 18.20 10.42 14.37
C VAL A 43 18.23 11.52 13.32
N GLN A 44 17.20 12.36 13.28
CA GLN A 44 17.10 13.48 12.36
C GLN A 44 18.19 14.51 12.72
N LYS A 45 19.30 14.46 11.98
CA LYS A 45 20.40 15.41 12.12
C LYS A 45 19.99 16.73 11.48
N VAL A 46 20.03 17.82 12.25
CA VAL A 46 19.86 19.17 11.69
C VAL A 46 21.07 19.48 10.82
N GLU A 47 20.85 19.65 9.52
CA GLU A 47 21.89 20.11 8.61
C GLU A 47 22.05 21.62 8.74
N ARG A 48 23.20 22.05 9.28
CA ARG A 48 23.60 23.45 9.21
C ARG A 48 24.00 23.78 7.77
N ARG A 49 23.15 24.53 7.07
CA ARG A 49 23.37 24.97 5.67
C ARG A 49 24.32 26.16 5.55
N ASP A 50 24.67 26.78 6.68
CA ASP A 50 25.41 28.04 6.76
C ASP A 50 26.93 27.87 6.94
N LYS A 51 27.43 26.63 7.09
CA LYS A 51 28.85 26.37 7.34
C LYS A 51 29.42 25.36 6.35
N THR A 52 30.14 25.86 5.35
CA THR A 52 30.90 25.04 4.41
C THR A 52 32.20 24.57 5.08
N GLY A 53 32.23 23.32 5.54
CA GLY A 53 33.45 22.67 6.04
C GLY A 53 33.45 22.37 7.53
N SER A 54 33.21 21.10 7.87
CA SER A 54 33.64 20.50 9.13
C SER A 54 34.13 19.08 8.86
N ARG A 55 35.44 18.83 9.02
CA ARG A 55 36.06 17.50 8.79
C ARG A 55 35.88 16.55 9.98
N THR A 56 35.19 16.96 11.04
CA THR A 56 35.06 16.21 12.29
C THR A 56 33.60 16.13 12.72
N PHE A 57 33.13 14.94 13.07
CA PHE A 57 31.77 14.71 13.58
C PHE A 57 31.72 15.06 15.08
N PRO A 58 31.01 16.13 15.50
CA PRO A 58 30.98 16.56 16.90
C PRO A 58 29.99 15.77 17.77
N GLY A 59 29.39 14.69 17.23
CA GLY A 59 28.28 13.98 17.87
C GLY A 59 26.91 14.58 17.53
N LEU A 60 25.86 13.94 18.05
CA LEU A 60 24.47 14.38 17.91
C LEU A 60 23.99 14.95 19.26
N PRO A 61 23.36 16.14 19.29
CA PRO A 61 22.77 16.67 20.51
C PRO A 61 21.62 15.78 21.02
N ALA A 62 21.39 15.79 22.33
CA ALA A 62 20.29 15.07 22.96
C ALA A 62 18.92 15.66 22.56
N GLY A 63 17.87 14.84 22.53
CA GLY A 63 16.50 15.29 22.26
C GLY A 63 16.15 15.48 20.77
N LEU A 64 17.04 15.09 19.85
CA LEU A 64 16.71 15.09 18.42
C LEU A 64 15.60 14.09 18.08
N ARG A 65 14.77 14.46 17.10
CA ARG A 65 13.70 13.61 16.58
C ARG A 65 14.28 12.35 15.95
N LYS A 66 13.57 11.24 16.06
CA LYS A 66 13.89 10.00 15.36
C LYS A 66 12.96 9.86 14.17
N GLU A 67 13.52 9.52 13.02
CA GLU A 67 12.81 9.15 11.83
C GLU A 67 12.90 7.64 11.68
N THR A 68 11.76 6.98 11.51
CA THR A 68 11.70 5.54 11.24
C THR A 68 11.19 5.35 9.82
N ALA A 69 11.97 4.67 8.99
CA ALA A 69 11.60 4.28 7.64
C ALA A 69 11.36 2.77 7.60
N PHE A 70 10.32 2.37 6.87
CA PHE A 70 9.99 0.97 6.60
C PHE A 70 10.03 0.73 5.09
N GLU A 71 10.69 -0.34 4.69
CA GLU A 71 10.77 -0.79 3.29
C GLU A 71 10.27 -2.22 3.20
N LEU A 72 9.22 -2.44 2.43
CA LEU A 72 8.64 -3.76 2.17
C LEU A 72 8.86 -4.15 0.72
N LYS A 73 9.49 -5.30 0.50
CA LYS A 73 9.59 -5.95 -0.81
C LYS A 73 8.68 -7.17 -0.84
N THR A 74 7.71 -7.18 -1.75
CA THR A 74 6.73 -8.26 -1.90
C THR A 74 6.57 -8.65 -3.36
N TYR A 75 6.14 -9.89 -3.61
CA TYR A 75 5.70 -10.29 -4.94
C TYR A 75 4.26 -9.80 -5.16
N MET A 76 4.00 -9.28 -6.36
CA MET A 76 2.64 -9.13 -6.86
C MET A 76 2.25 -10.44 -7.53
N THR A 77 1.32 -11.17 -6.93
CA THR A 77 0.73 -12.35 -7.56
C THR A 77 -0.34 -11.91 -8.54
N ALA A 78 -0.58 -12.71 -9.59
CA ALA A 78 -1.70 -12.49 -10.48
C ALA A 78 -3.01 -12.41 -9.67
N TRP A 79 -3.84 -11.42 -9.97
CA TRP A 79 -5.14 -11.27 -9.33
C TRP A 79 -6.17 -12.14 -10.05
N THR A 80 -6.12 -13.44 -9.76
CA THR A 80 -6.92 -14.45 -10.46
C THR A 80 -8.40 -14.46 -10.04
N ASP A 81 -8.69 -14.08 -8.81
CA ASP A 81 -10.05 -13.91 -8.30
C ASP A 81 -10.39 -12.43 -8.16
N GLN A 82 -11.12 -11.90 -9.15
CA GLN A 82 -11.53 -10.49 -9.19
C GLN A 82 -12.75 -10.18 -8.31
N GLN A 83 -13.38 -11.20 -7.70
CA GLN A 83 -14.50 -11.01 -6.77
C GLN A 83 -14.03 -10.72 -5.34
N SER A 84 -12.76 -11.02 -5.05
CA SER A 84 -12.11 -10.70 -3.77
C SER A 84 -11.05 -9.63 -3.97
N ASP A 85 -10.88 -8.77 -2.97
CA ASP A 85 -9.76 -7.85 -2.95
C ASP A 85 -8.41 -8.58 -2.91
N PRO A 86 -7.37 -8.03 -3.56
CA PRO A 86 -6.02 -8.54 -3.40
C PRO A 86 -5.61 -8.51 -1.93
N VAL A 87 -4.84 -9.50 -1.48
CA VAL A 87 -4.37 -9.56 -0.08
C VAL A 87 -3.47 -8.35 0.29
N HIS A 88 -2.89 -7.69 -0.71
CA HIS A 88 -2.13 -6.44 -0.56
C HIS A 88 -3.01 -5.18 -0.45
N GLY A 89 -4.32 -5.30 -0.66
CA GLY A 89 -5.28 -4.18 -0.68
C GLY A 89 -5.15 -3.24 0.54
N PRO A 90 -5.17 -3.77 1.78
CA PRO A 90 -5.03 -2.94 2.98
C PRO A 90 -3.73 -2.13 3.05
N LEU A 91 -2.63 -2.64 2.45
CA LEU A 91 -1.36 -1.91 2.38
C LEU A 91 -1.51 -0.66 1.50
N MET A 92 -2.12 -0.83 0.33
CA MET A 92 -2.32 0.25 -0.64
C MET A 92 -3.33 1.27 -0.12
N GLU A 93 -4.41 0.81 0.50
CA GLU A 93 -5.42 1.65 1.13
C GLU A 93 -4.82 2.53 2.23
N GLY A 94 -4.00 1.95 3.10
CA GLY A 94 -3.32 2.70 4.16
C GLY A 94 -2.34 3.76 3.62
N VAL A 95 -1.64 3.46 2.50
CA VAL A 95 -0.71 4.42 1.86
C VAL A 95 -1.44 5.52 1.10
N LEU A 96 -2.55 5.19 0.43
CA LEU A 96 -3.34 6.13 -0.38
C LEU A 96 -4.35 6.93 0.45
N GLY A 97 -4.55 6.57 1.72
CA GLY A 97 -5.40 7.30 2.66
C GLY A 97 -6.89 6.99 2.54
N GLY A 98 -7.26 5.85 1.95
CA GLY A 98 -8.65 5.43 1.84
C GLY A 98 -8.88 4.38 0.75
N PRO A 99 -10.07 3.73 0.76
CA PRO A 99 -10.38 2.67 -0.18
C PRO A 99 -10.42 3.22 -1.60
N GLY A 100 -10.06 2.38 -2.58
CA GLY A 100 -10.20 2.73 -3.98
C GLY A 100 -11.66 3.00 -4.32
N ALA A 101 -11.95 4.13 -4.95
CA ALA A 101 -13.29 4.45 -5.41
C ALA A 101 -13.72 3.44 -6.49
N ARG A 102 -14.64 2.54 -6.14
CA ARG A 102 -15.28 1.63 -7.08
C ARG A 102 -16.70 2.08 -7.35
N TRP A 103 -17.03 2.24 -8.61
CA TRP A 103 -18.40 2.38 -9.03
C TRP A 103 -19.05 1.00 -9.13
N THR A 104 -20.27 0.83 -8.64
CA THR A 104 -21.00 -0.46 -8.63
C THR A 104 -21.41 -0.94 -10.02
N GLY A 105 -21.04 -0.21 -11.06
CA GLY A 105 -21.39 -0.49 -12.44
C GLY A 105 -22.69 0.19 -12.85
N GLY A 106 -22.98 0.10 -14.13
CA GLY A 106 -24.21 0.60 -14.73
C GLY A 106 -24.33 0.11 -16.16
N THR A 107 -25.52 0.24 -16.71
CA THR A 107 -25.83 -0.28 -18.03
C THR A 107 -25.33 0.68 -19.10
N VAL A 108 -24.47 0.18 -19.98
CA VAL A 108 -24.05 0.89 -21.19
C VAL A 108 -25.25 0.92 -22.14
N GLU A 109 -25.65 2.11 -22.56
CA GLU A 109 -26.66 2.32 -23.60
C GLU A 109 -26.04 2.13 -24.98
N SER A 110 -24.87 2.74 -25.20
CA SER A 110 -24.15 2.64 -26.47
C SER A 110 -22.65 2.90 -26.31
N SER A 111 -21.87 2.31 -27.21
CA SER A 111 -20.45 2.62 -27.43
C SER A 111 -20.25 2.78 -28.93
N ALA A 112 -20.39 4.01 -29.43
CA ALA A 112 -20.57 4.26 -30.87
C ALA A 112 -19.24 4.26 -31.66
N ASP A 113 -18.13 4.61 -31.02
CA ASP A 113 -16.84 4.90 -31.66
C ASP A 113 -15.65 4.19 -30.98
N GLY A 114 -15.93 3.33 -30.00
CA GLY A 114 -14.91 2.63 -29.21
C GLY A 114 -14.08 3.55 -28.30
N ARG A 115 -14.43 4.83 -28.20
CA ARG A 115 -13.76 5.83 -27.34
C ARG A 115 -14.73 6.46 -26.35
N THR A 116 -16.01 6.43 -26.67
CA THR A 116 -17.09 7.06 -25.92
C THR A 116 -18.09 5.99 -25.50
N VAL A 117 -18.34 5.91 -24.19
CA VAL A 117 -19.35 5.03 -23.60
C VAL A 117 -20.47 5.90 -23.04
N THR A 118 -21.70 5.66 -23.48
CA THR A 118 -22.90 6.33 -22.98
C THR A 118 -23.63 5.39 -22.04
N PHE A 119 -23.99 5.86 -20.84
CA PHE A 119 -24.71 5.07 -19.85
C PHE A 119 -26.20 5.42 -19.84
N VAL A 120 -27.05 4.42 -19.59
CA VAL A 120 -28.52 4.58 -19.50
C VAL A 120 -28.92 5.50 -18.35
N ALA A 121 -28.10 5.57 -17.29
CA ALA A 121 -28.32 6.40 -16.10
C ALA A 121 -27.04 7.21 -15.77
N PRO A 122 -27.14 8.29 -14.97
CA PRO A 122 -25.97 9.06 -14.56
C PRO A 122 -24.90 8.18 -13.91
N HIS A 123 -23.71 8.14 -14.52
CA HIS A 123 -22.62 7.27 -14.11
C HIS A 123 -21.79 7.83 -12.94
N GLY A 124 -21.87 9.13 -12.67
CA GLY A 124 -21.17 9.78 -11.54
C GLY A 124 -19.63 9.74 -11.61
N LEU A 125 -19.08 9.35 -12.77
CA LEU A 125 -17.62 9.27 -12.98
C LEU A 125 -17.02 10.65 -13.21
N GLY A 126 -15.84 10.88 -12.62
CA GLY A 126 -15.01 12.07 -12.84
C GLY A 126 -13.82 11.79 -13.77
N ALA A 127 -13.19 12.85 -14.29
CA ALA A 127 -11.98 12.73 -15.09
C ALA A 127 -10.85 12.05 -14.30
N GLY A 128 -10.14 11.11 -14.93
CA GLY A 128 -9.07 10.32 -14.31
C GLY A 128 -9.52 9.00 -13.67
N GLN A 129 -10.82 8.70 -13.68
CA GLN A 129 -11.34 7.38 -13.29
C GLN A 129 -11.38 6.44 -14.51
N ALA A 130 -10.98 5.19 -14.30
CA ALA A 130 -11.02 4.15 -15.32
C ALA A 130 -12.37 3.41 -15.29
N VAL A 131 -12.82 2.99 -16.47
CA VAL A 131 -13.97 2.09 -16.64
C VAL A 131 -13.41 0.71 -16.98
N ALA A 132 -13.91 -0.33 -16.33
CA ALA A 132 -13.57 -1.71 -16.65
C ALA A 132 -14.82 -2.46 -17.12
N PHE A 133 -14.67 -3.35 -18.09
CA PHE A 133 -15.71 -4.28 -18.53
C PHE A 133 -15.14 -5.71 -18.56
N GLY A 134 -15.82 -6.66 -17.91
CA GLY A 134 -15.33 -8.04 -17.83
C GLY A 134 -13.98 -8.22 -17.13
N GLY A 135 -13.53 -7.23 -16.35
CA GLY A 135 -12.23 -7.24 -15.68
C GLY A 135 -11.08 -6.64 -16.48
N GLU A 136 -11.35 -6.14 -17.68
CA GLU A 136 -10.38 -5.45 -18.53
C GLU A 136 -10.66 -3.94 -18.54
N ILE A 137 -9.59 -3.13 -18.47
CA ILE A 137 -9.60 -1.67 -18.65
C ILE A 137 -9.17 -1.35 -20.08
#